data_AF-A0A2S6R070-F1
#
_entry.id   AF-A0A2S6R070-F1
#
_cell.length_a   1.000
_cell.length_b   1.000
_cell.length_c   1.000
_cell.angle_alpha   90.00
_cell.angle_beta   90.00
_cell.angle_gamma   90.00
#
_symmetry.space_group_name_H-M   'P 1'
#
loop_
_entity.id
_entity.type
_entity.pdbx_description
1 polymer ?
#
loop_
_entity_poly.entity_id
_entity_poly.type
_entity_poly.pdbx_seq_one_letter_code
_entity_poly.pdbx_strand_id
1 'polypeptide(L)'
;MDLHLYLVVLGLFVLLLIASLLQPVARRLNFPFTVLLAAAGVVLGVIVLVIPDKSGAGIAGDFLHALENLDITSEAVFFLFLPALIFESAMSINVRHLLKDIKPILMLAVIGLLISTFAVGFAMEAISGFGFVACLLLGAIVSAT
;
A
#
# COMPACT_ATOMS: atom_id res chain seq x y z
N MET A 1 -13.05 -23.12 19.26
CA MET A 1 -13.06 -22.34 18.00
C MET A 1 -12.30 -21.01 18.19
N ASP A 2 -11.38 -20.93 19.16
CA ASP A 2 -11.04 -19.65 19.80
C ASP A 2 -9.58 -19.22 19.59
N LEU A 3 -8.67 -20.17 19.30
CA LEU A 3 -7.23 -19.89 19.15
C LEU A 3 -6.91 -19.14 17.84
N HIS A 4 -7.58 -19.51 16.75
CA HIS A 4 -7.34 -18.88 15.44
C HIS A 4 -7.88 -17.44 15.38
N LEU A 5 -9.01 -17.18 16.04
CA LEU A 5 -9.57 -15.83 16.17
C LEU A 5 -8.63 -14.95 17.03
N TYR A 6 -8.12 -15.49 18.13
CA TYR A 6 -7.15 -14.81 18.99
C TYR A 6 -5.90 -14.38 18.21
N LEU A 7 -5.31 -15.28 17.41
CA LEU A 7 -4.13 -15.00 16.60
C LEU A 7 -4.39 -13.86 15.60
N VAL A 8 -5.52 -13.91 14.88
CA VAL A 8 -5.89 -12.87 13.89
C VAL A 8 -6.12 -11.52 14.56
N VAL A 9 -6.84 -11.50 15.69
CA VAL A 9 -7.11 -10.27 16.44
C VAL A 9 -5.82 -9.68 17.01
N LEU A 10 -4.93 -10.51 17.58
CA LEU A 10 -3.61 -10.10 18.04
C LEU A 10 -2.78 -9.51 16.88
N GLY A 11 -2.74 -10.21 15.75
CA GLY A 11 -2.05 -9.77 14.53
C GLY A 11 -2.51 -8.39 14.07
N LEU A 12 -3.82 -8.23 13.86
CA LEU A 12 -4.41 -6.96 13.45
C LEU A 12 -4.15 -5.85 14.49
N PHE A 13 -4.32 -6.15 15.78
CA PHE A 13 -4.12 -5.17 16.85
C PHE A 13 -2.68 -4.66 16.88
N VAL A 14 -1.69 -5.56 16.82
CA VAL A 14 -0.27 -5.19 16.79
C VAL A 14 0.06 -4.42 15.52
N LEU A 15 -0.48 -4.81 14.36
CA LEU A 15 -0.24 -4.12 13.09
C LEU A 15 -0.81 -2.69 13.10
N LEU A 16 -2.02 -2.51 13.64
CA LEU A 16 -2.65 -1.20 13.84
C LEU A 16 -1.91 -0.36 14.89
N LEU A 17 -1.41 -0.99 15.97
CA LEU A 17 -0.58 -0.32 16.97
C LEU A 17 0.69 0.22 16.32
N ILE A 18 1.39 -0.61 15.54
CA ILE A 18 2.59 -0.20 14.79
C ILE A 18 2.27 0.96 13.85
N ALA A 19 1.20 0.87 13.07
CA ALA A 19 0.78 1.95 12.16
C ALA A 19 0.49 3.26 12.91
N SER A 20 -0.21 3.18 14.05
CA SER A 20 -0.54 4.32 14.90
C SER A 20 0.71 4.95 15.55
N LEU A 21 1.69 4.14 15.99
CA LEU A 21 2.97 4.61 16.55
C LEU A 21 3.89 5.20 15.49
N LEU A 22 3.81 4.73 14.24
CA LEU A 22 4.59 5.29 13.15
C LEU A 22 4.21 6.74 12.85
N GLN A 23 2.96 7.13 13.07
CA GLN A 23 2.47 8.49 12.78
C GLN A 23 3.18 9.58 13.62
N PRO A 24 3.30 9.49 14.96
CA PRO A 24 4.10 10.42 15.75
C PRO A 24 5.60 10.30 15.48
N VAL A 25 6.11 9.11 15.15
CA VAL A 25 7.52 8.92 14.77
C VAL A 25 7.85 9.64 13.47
N ALA A 26 7.01 9.50 12.44
CA ALA A 26 7.16 10.19 11.16
C ALA A 26 7.16 11.71 11.35
N ARG A 27 6.29 12.23 12.23
CA ARG A 27 6.25 13.66 12.58
C ARG A 27 7.52 14.11 13.30
N ARG A 28 8.08 13.31 14.21
CA ARG A 28 9.34 13.66 14.92
C ARG A 28 10.56 13.62 14.01
N LEU A 29 10.59 12.69 13.05
CA LEU A 29 11.69 12.55 12.10
C LEU A 29 11.56 13.47 10.87
N ASN A 30 10.41 14.16 10.69
CA ASN A 30 10.07 14.94 9.49
C ASN A 30 10.13 14.11 8.19
N PHE A 31 9.76 12.82 8.26
CA PHE A 31 9.74 11.92 7.11
C PHE A 31 8.32 11.63 6.61
N PRO A 32 8.12 11.34 5.31
CA PRO A 32 6.81 10.97 4.77
C PRO A 32 6.27 9.69 5.43
N PHE A 33 5.05 9.76 5.96
CA PHE A 33 4.42 8.64 6.66
C PHE A 33 4.27 7.39 5.78
N THR A 34 3.94 7.56 4.50
CA THR A 34 3.79 6.47 3.53
C THR A 34 5.09 5.69 3.32
N VAL A 35 6.23 6.38 3.24
CA VAL A 35 7.55 5.76 3.09
C VAL A 35 7.92 4.96 4.34
N LEU A 36 7.67 5.54 5.53
CA LEU A 36 7.96 4.86 6.79
C LEU A 36 7.08 3.62 6.98
N LEU A 37 5.79 3.72 6.61
CA LEU A 37 4.86 2.59 6.67
C LEU A 37 5.26 1.46 5.73
N ALA A 38 5.66 1.78 4.49
CA ALA A 38 6.19 0.80 3.54
C ALA A 38 7.48 0.14 4.07
N ALA A 39 8.42 0.93 4.61
CA ALA A 39 9.65 0.41 5.20
C ALA A 39 9.38 -0.51 6.40
N ALA A 40 8.45 -0.15 7.29
CA ALA A 40 8.06 -0.99 8.41
C ALA A 40 7.44 -2.32 7.93
N GLY A 41 6.59 -2.29 6.90
CA GLY A 41 6.06 -3.51 6.29
C GLY A 41 7.15 -4.42 5.71
N VAL A 42 8.12 -3.84 5.00
CA VAL A 42 9.28 -4.60 4.46
C VAL A 42 10.10 -5.22 5.59
N VAL A 43 10.40 -4.46 6.65
CA VAL A 43 11.15 -4.97 7.81
C VAL A 43 10.39 -6.10 8.50
N LEU A 44 9.08 -5.96 8.71
CA LEU A 44 8.25 -7.01 9.29
C LEU A 44 8.23 -8.28 8.41
N GLY A 45 8.09 -8.14 7.10
CA GLY A 45 8.13 -9.27 6.16
C GLY A 45 9.47 -9.99 6.17
N VAL A 46 10.59 -9.24 6.21
CA VAL A 46 11.94 -9.84 6.32
C VAL A 46 12.11 -10.57 7.65
N ILE A 47 11.62 -10.01 8.77
CA ILE A 47 11.69 -10.65 10.09
C ILE A 47 10.95 -12.00 10.08
N VAL A 48 9.76 -12.06 9.47
CA VAL A 48 8.98 -13.31 9.34
C VAL A 48 9.75 -14.39 8.55
N LEU A 49 10.48 -13.99 7.51
CA LEU A 49 11.25 -14.91 6.66
C LEU A 49 12.52 -15.44 7.36
N VAL A 50 13.18 -14.60 8.17
CA VAL A 50 14.49 -14.91 8.78
C VAL A 50 14.37 -15.69 10.10
N ILE A 51 13.21 -15.68 10.76
CA ILE A 51 12.98 -16.39 12.03
C ILE A 51 12.15 -17.67 11.80
N PRO A 52 12.79 -18.83 11.55
CA PRO A 52 12.09 -20.10 11.33
C PRO A 52 11.56 -20.75 12.62
N ASP A 53 12.24 -20.59 13.77
CA ASP A 53 11.81 -21.18 15.06
C ASP A 53 10.92 -20.22 15.85
N LYS A 54 9.62 -20.27 15.57
CA LYS A 54 8.58 -19.42 16.19
C LYS A 54 8.00 -20.01 17.48
N SER A 55 8.36 -21.26 17.82
CA SER A 55 7.76 -22.07 18.90
C SER A 55 8.20 -21.70 20.33
N GLY A 56 9.20 -20.82 20.51
CA GLY A 56 9.75 -20.46 21.83
C GLY A 56 9.56 -19.00 22.28
N ALA A 57 8.98 -18.13 21.44
CA ALA A 57 9.01 -16.67 21.65
C ALA A 57 7.75 -16.08 22.34
N GLY A 58 6.85 -16.92 22.86
CA GLY A 58 5.61 -16.47 23.50
C GLY A 58 4.74 -15.60 22.58
N ILE A 59 4.25 -14.47 23.09
CA ILE A 59 3.34 -13.54 22.37
C ILE A 59 3.95 -13.04 21.05
N ALA A 60 5.28 -12.89 20.98
CA ALA A 60 5.95 -12.47 19.75
C ALA A 60 5.94 -13.58 18.68
N GLY A 61 6.05 -14.86 19.09
CA GLY A 61 5.93 -16.00 18.18
C GLY A 61 4.51 -16.13 17.63
N ASP A 62 3.50 -15.94 18.49
CA ASP A 62 2.09 -15.93 18.09
C ASP A 62 1.78 -14.80 17.10
N PHE A 63 2.35 -13.60 17.30
CA PHE A 63 2.22 -12.51 16.34
C PHE A 63 2.86 -12.84 14.97
N LEU A 64 4.06 -13.42 14.97
CA LEU A 64 4.72 -13.83 13.71
C LEU A 64 3.93 -14.93 12.98
N HIS A 65 3.36 -15.88 13.71
CA HIS A 65 2.45 -16.88 13.14
C HIS A 65 1.16 -16.25 12.60
N ALA A 66 0.60 -15.26 13.28
CA ALA A 66 -0.57 -14.54 12.79
C ALA A 66 -0.25 -13.79 11.49
N LEU A 67 0.94 -13.18 11.40
CA LEU A 67 1.38 -12.43 10.22
C LEU A 67 1.69 -13.34 9.03
N GLU A 68 2.23 -14.53 9.27
CA GLU A 68 2.47 -15.56 8.24
C GLU A 68 1.16 -16.09 7.65
N ASN A 69 0.10 -16.21 8.45
CA ASN A 69 -1.22 -16.64 7.99
C ASN A 69 -2.09 -15.48 7.48
N LEU A 70 -1.60 -14.23 7.56
CA LEU A 70 -2.34 -13.05 7.11
C LEU A 70 -2.12 -12.83 5.61
N ASP A 71 -2.86 -13.57 4.80
CA ASP A 71 -2.91 -13.34 3.36
C ASP A 71 -3.89 -12.22 3.01
N ILE A 72 -3.35 -11.04 2.68
CA ILE A 72 -4.12 -9.95 2.07
C ILE A 72 -4.14 -10.18 0.57
N THR A 73 -5.21 -10.79 0.07
CA THR A 73 -5.35 -11.04 -1.37
C THR A 73 -5.58 -9.74 -2.14
N SER A 74 -5.12 -9.68 -3.38
CA SER A 74 -5.37 -8.55 -4.29
C SER A 74 -6.86 -8.24 -4.42
N GLU A 75 -7.76 -9.24 -4.41
CA GLU A 75 -9.20 -8.97 -4.43
C GLU A 75 -9.67 -8.17 -3.22
N ALA A 76 -9.15 -8.42 -2.02
CA ALA A 76 -9.50 -7.64 -0.84
C ALA A 76 -9.03 -6.17 -1.01
N VAL A 77 -7.84 -5.95 -1.57
CA VAL A 77 -7.35 -4.60 -1.88
C VAL A 77 -8.26 -3.90 -2.88
N PHE A 78 -8.60 -4.53 -4.00
CA PHE A 78 -9.41 -3.93 -5.05
C PHE A 78 -10.88 -3.74 -4.67
N PHE A 79 -11.49 -4.66 -3.93
CA PHE A 79 -12.93 -4.63 -3.64
C PHE A 79 -13.29 -4.07 -2.27
N LEU A 80 -12.39 -4.11 -1.29
CA LEU A 80 -12.66 -3.63 0.06
C LEU A 80 -11.90 -2.34 0.37
N PHE A 81 -10.58 -2.31 0.19
CA PHE A 81 -9.77 -1.14 0.56
C PHE A 81 -9.90 0.01 -0.44
N LEU A 82 -9.76 -0.26 -1.74
CA LEU A 82 -9.75 0.77 -2.78
C LEU A 82 -11.07 1.58 -2.83
N PRO A 83 -12.27 0.97 -2.77
CA PRO A 83 -13.51 1.74 -2.75
C PRO A 83 -13.65 2.60 -1.49
N ALA A 84 -13.26 2.08 -0.33
CA ALA A 84 -13.30 2.81 0.93
C ALA A 84 -12.34 4.02 0.92
N LEU A 85 -11.10 3.83 0.43
CA LEU A 85 -10.09 4.89 0.32
C LEU A 85 -10.50 5.97 -0.67
N ILE A 86 -10.98 5.59 -1.87
CA ILE A 86 -11.43 6.56 -2.88
C ILE A 86 -12.65 7.34 -2.38
N PHE A 87 -13.58 6.68 -1.69
CA PHE A 87 -14.75 7.35 -1.11
C PHE A 87 -14.36 8.38 -0.03
N GLU A 88 -13.46 8.00 0.88
CA GLU A 88 -12.94 8.90 1.91
C GLU A 88 -12.25 10.12 1.28
N SER A 89 -11.39 9.88 0.28
CA SER A 89 -10.71 10.96 -0.44
C SER A 89 -11.70 11.86 -1.17
N ALA A 90 -12.73 11.30 -1.82
CA ALA A 90 -13.77 12.06 -2.51
C ALA A 90 -14.59 12.94 -1.56
N MET A 91 -14.89 12.46 -0.35
CA MET A 91 -15.62 13.23 0.67
C MET A 91 -14.85 14.46 1.17
N SER A 92 -13.51 14.43 1.10
CA SER A 92 -12.66 15.57 1.47
C SER A 92 -12.59 16.67 0.40
N ILE A 93 -13.01 16.38 -0.85
CA ILE A 93 -12.87 17.29 -1.99
C ILE A 93 -14.00 18.32 -2.05
N ASN A 94 -13.65 19.58 -2.29
CA ASN A 94 -14.64 20.63 -2.54
C ASN A 94 -15.14 20.58 -3.99
N VAL A 95 -16.33 20.04 -4.19
CA VAL A 95 -16.96 19.86 -5.52
C VAL A 95 -17.11 21.18 -6.29
N ARG A 96 -17.34 22.31 -5.61
CA ARG A 96 -17.50 23.61 -6.28
C ARG A 96 -16.20 24.09 -6.92
N HIS A 97 -15.07 23.90 -6.23
CA HIS A 97 -13.76 24.20 -6.79
C HIS A 97 -13.39 23.23 -7.91
N LEU A 98 -13.66 21.94 -7.72
CA LEU A 98 -13.42 20.91 -8.74
C LEU A 98 -14.17 21.23 -10.05
N LEU A 99 -15.45 21.62 -9.97
CA LEU A 99 -16.23 21.97 -11.16
C LEU A 99 -15.73 23.25 -11.84
N LYS A 100 -15.25 24.22 -11.07
CA LYS A 100 -14.66 25.46 -11.62
C LYS A 100 -13.39 25.17 -12.42
N ASP A 101 -12.58 24.23 -11.94
CA ASP A 101 -11.28 23.88 -12.54
C ASP A 101 -11.32 22.52 -13.27
N ILE A 102 -12.49 22.07 -13.71
CA ILE A 102 -12.69 20.72 -14.27
C ILE A 102 -11.87 20.50 -15.55
N LYS A 103 -11.69 21.53 -16.38
CA LYS A 103 -10.97 21.46 -17.65
C LYS A 103 -9.47 21.12 -17.43
N PRO A 104 -8.69 21.88 -16.64
CA PRO A 104 -7.31 21.51 -16.36
C PRO A 104 -7.21 20.17 -15.61
N ILE A 105 -8.15 19.84 -14.72
CA ILE A 105 -8.16 18.55 -14.03
C ILE A 105 -8.30 17.39 -15.02
N LEU A 106 -9.26 17.43 -15.95
CA LEU A 106 -9.42 16.41 -16.99
C LEU A 106 -8.19 16.33 -17.91
N MET A 107 -7.56 17.47 -18.20
CA MET A 107 -6.34 17.49 -19.01
C MET A 107 -5.21 16.72 -18.32
N LEU A 108 -5.00 16.92 -17.02
CA LEU A 108 -4.00 16.19 -16.25
C LEU A 108 -4.38 14.70 -16.08
N ALA A 109 -5.64 14.42 -15.74
CA ALA A 109 -6.12 13.07 -15.47
C ALA A 109 -6.13 12.15 -16.70
N VAL A 110 -6.36 12.70 -17.90
CA VAL A 110 -6.38 11.90 -19.14
C VAL A 110 -5.07 12.04 -19.91
N ILE A 111 -4.73 13.26 -20.33
CA ILE A 111 -3.59 13.48 -21.22
C ILE A 111 -2.28 13.31 -20.42
N GLY A 112 -2.20 13.91 -19.23
CA GLY A 112 -1.03 13.75 -18.36
C GLY A 112 -0.77 12.30 -17.98
N LEU A 113 -1.81 11.57 -17.58
CA LEU A 113 -1.73 10.14 -17.25
C LEU A 113 -1.27 9.29 -18.44
N LEU A 114 -1.82 9.50 -19.64
CA LEU A 114 -1.38 8.77 -20.84
C LEU A 114 0.09 9.06 -21.16
N ILE A 115 0.49 10.33 -21.16
CA ILE A 115 1.88 10.72 -21.40
C ILE A 115 2.81 10.06 -20.38
N SER A 116 2.46 10.12 -19.09
CA SER A 116 3.25 9.48 -18.03
C SER A 116 3.34 7.96 -18.22
N THR A 117 2.22 7.32 -18.55
CA THR A 117 2.14 5.86 -18.75
C THR A 117 3.06 5.42 -19.90
N PHE A 118 2.97 6.10 -21.04
CA PHE A 118 3.84 5.80 -22.19
C PHE A 118 5.30 6.15 -21.90
N ALA A 119 5.57 7.29 -21.26
CA ALA A 119 6.94 7.70 -20.94
C ALA A 119 7.64 6.68 -20.03
N VAL A 120 6.97 6.24 -18.95
CA VAL A 120 7.51 5.21 -18.05
C VAL A 120 7.58 3.86 -18.76
N GLY A 121 6.56 3.49 -19.53
CA GLY A 121 6.52 2.22 -20.27
C GLY A 121 7.67 2.07 -21.27
N PHE A 122 7.90 3.07 -22.12
CA PHE A 122 9.01 3.07 -23.08
C PHE A 122 10.38 3.12 -22.39
N ALA A 123 10.53 3.90 -21.32
CA ALA A 123 11.77 3.95 -20.56
C ALA A 123 12.11 2.58 -19.95
N MET A 124 11.11 1.88 -19.42
CA MET A 124 11.28 0.56 -18.82
C MET A 124 11.53 -0.53 -19.86
N GLU A 125 10.87 -0.49 -21.01
CA GLU A 125 11.13 -1.43 -22.12
C GLU A 125 12.60 -1.36 -22.55
N ALA A 126 13.14 -0.14 -22.69
CA ALA A 126 14.52 0.08 -23.14
C ALA A 126 15.60 -0.47 -22.18
N ILE A 127 15.29 -0.57 -20.89
CA ILE A 127 16.27 -0.96 -19.85
C ILE A 127 16.06 -2.40 -19.38
N SER A 128 14.81 -2.88 -19.33
CA SER A 128 14.47 -4.11 -18.62
C SER A 128 14.50 -5.38 -19.48
N GLY A 129 14.30 -5.27 -20.80
CA GLY A 129 14.16 -6.43 -21.69
C GLY A 129 12.85 -7.22 -21.52
N PHE A 130 11.90 -6.74 -20.72
CA PHE A 130 10.56 -7.32 -20.63
C PHE A 130 9.69 -6.89 -21.82
N GLY A 131 8.60 -7.63 -22.06
CA GLY A 131 7.65 -7.30 -23.12
C GLY A 131 7.01 -5.92 -22.92
N PHE A 132 6.76 -5.22 -24.02
CA PHE A 132 6.20 -3.87 -24.04
C PHE A 132 4.92 -3.72 -23.19
N VAL A 133 4.01 -4.69 -23.28
CA VAL A 133 2.75 -4.69 -22.53
C VAL A 133 3.00 -4.72 -21.02
N ALA A 134 3.96 -5.51 -20.53
CA ALA A 134 4.29 -5.56 -19.10
C ALA A 134 4.89 -4.24 -18.61
N CYS A 135 5.71 -3.59 -19.44
CA CYS A 135 6.27 -2.27 -19.14
C CYS A 135 5.19 -1.18 -19.11
N LEU A 136 4.23 -1.22 -20.04
CA LEU A 136 3.07 -0.33 -20.03
C LEU A 136 2.17 -0.55 -18.81
N LEU A 137 1.96 -1.79 -18.37
CA LEU A 137 1.20 -2.08 -17.15
C LEU A 137 1.87 -1.43 -15.92
N LEU A 138 3.20 -1.54 -15.81
CA LEU A 138 3.95 -0.87 -14.74
C LEU A 138 3.83 0.65 -14.86
N GLY A 139 3.94 1.20 -16.06
CA GLY A 139 3.71 2.62 -16.33
C GLY A 139 2.32 3.08 -15.89
N ALA A 140 1.28 2.28 -16.14
CA ALA A 140 -0.10 2.60 -15.75
C ALA A 140 -0.29 2.57 -14.22
N ILE A 141 0.30 1.58 -13.53
CA ILE A 141 0.21 1.45 -12.06
C ILE A 141 0.89 2.64 -11.36
N VAL A 142 2.04 3.09 -11.85
CA VAL A 142 2.82 4.17 -11.22
C VAL A 142 2.31 5.57 -11.59
N SER A 143 1.62 5.72 -12.72
CA SER A 143 1.13 7.04 -13.19
C SER A 143 -0.12 7.55 -12.47
N ALA A 144 -0.80 6.71 -11.69
CA ALA A 144 -1.96 7.13 -10.90
C ALA A 144 -1.53 7.96 -9.67
N THR A 145 -1.98 9.20 -9.59
CA THR A 145 -1.73 10.15 -8.49
C THR A 145 -3.00 10.90 -8.10
#